data_AF-A0A9P3ZCK3-F1
#
_entry.id   AF-A0A9P3ZCK3-F1
#
_cell.length_a   1.000
_cell.length_b   1.000
_cell.length_c   1.000
_cell.angle_alpha   90.00
_cell.angle_beta   90.00
_cell.angle_gamma   90.00
#
_symmetry.space_group_name_H-M   'P 1'
#
loop_
_entity.id
_entity.type
_entity.pdbx_description
1 polymer ?
#
loop_
_entity_poly.entity_id
_entity_poly.type
_entity_poly.pdbx_seq_one_letter_code
_entity_poly.pdbx_strand_id
1 'polypeptide(L)'
;MSQNTNHSYYHQNQHAQSISKVWLYFMYYWIIFGIGCYLGQFLPLSWRQPLSFGLLIIILATLVFERARRFGLIISHIYAVVIGLLSYATFTTYLQNLGPDIFYKNIALAIFAFIAFGIIGYFFVGDASSIGKYLFVTLITLIIASLIGIFLQNPIFYTIITVVSLLLFLLYTLYDFNRLKRGDYSPREMGFNLFINLLNIIKDILYLANMFRR
;
A
#
# COMPACT_ATOMS: atom_id res chain seq x y z
N MET A 1 -11.85 -16.60 -41.65
CA MET A 1 -11.62 -17.21 -40.32
C MET A 1 -10.25 -16.88 -39.70
N SER A 2 -9.21 -16.50 -40.48
CA SER A 2 -7.85 -16.17 -39.97
C SER A 2 -7.66 -14.76 -39.40
N GLN A 3 -8.51 -13.78 -39.75
CA GLN A 3 -8.39 -12.40 -39.21
C GLN A 3 -8.86 -12.30 -37.74
N ASN A 4 -9.84 -13.13 -37.33
CA ASN A 4 -10.44 -13.07 -35.99
C ASN A 4 -9.55 -13.75 -34.93
N THR A 5 -8.78 -14.76 -35.34
CA THR A 5 -7.77 -15.40 -34.49
C THR A 5 -6.63 -14.43 -34.17
N ASN A 6 -6.10 -13.74 -35.18
CA ASN A 6 -5.01 -12.79 -35.00
C ASN A 6 -5.38 -11.68 -34.01
N HIS A 7 -6.57 -11.06 -34.15
CA HIS A 7 -7.03 -10.03 -33.20
C HIS A 7 -7.12 -10.52 -31.76
N SER A 8 -7.65 -11.73 -31.54
CA SER A 8 -7.77 -12.32 -30.20
C SER A 8 -6.40 -12.63 -29.57
N TYR A 9 -5.45 -13.13 -30.36
CA TYR A 9 -4.07 -13.36 -29.92
C TYR A 9 -3.34 -12.05 -29.56
N TYR A 10 -3.52 -10.99 -30.34
CA TYR A 10 -2.91 -9.68 -30.03
C TYR A 10 -3.44 -9.09 -28.72
N HIS A 11 -4.75 -9.13 -28.48
CA HIS A 11 -5.34 -8.62 -27.23
C HIS A 11 -4.90 -9.43 -26.00
N GLN A 12 -4.83 -10.76 -26.11
CA GLN A 12 -4.36 -11.62 -25.03
C GLN A 12 -2.89 -11.38 -24.69
N ASN A 13 -2.03 -11.21 -25.71
CA ASN A 13 -0.62 -10.88 -25.51
C ASN A 13 -0.41 -9.49 -24.90
N GLN A 14 -1.20 -8.49 -25.30
CA GLN A 14 -1.15 -7.15 -24.72
C GLN A 14 -1.56 -7.16 -23.24
N HIS A 15 -2.60 -7.92 -22.88
CA HIS A 15 -3.03 -8.06 -21.49
C HIS A 15 -1.97 -8.75 -20.63
N ALA A 16 -1.38 -9.86 -21.12
CA ALA A 16 -0.29 -10.54 -20.42
C ALA A 16 0.94 -9.64 -20.22
N GLN A 17 1.33 -8.88 -21.25
CA GLN A 17 2.41 -7.90 -21.15
C GLN A 17 2.10 -6.78 -20.15
N SER A 18 0.85 -6.34 -20.07
CA SER A 18 0.39 -5.35 -19.09
C SER A 18 0.55 -5.85 -17.66
N ILE A 19 0.11 -7.08 -17.38
CA ILE A 19 0.27 -7.72 -16.05
C ILE A 19 1.75 -7.86 -15.67
N SER A 20 2.61 -8.31 -16.59
CA SER A 20 4.04 -8.41 -16.32
C SER A 20 4.66 -7.06 -15.96
N LYS A 21 4.23 -5.97 -16.62
CA LYS A 21 4.65 -4.61 -16.26
C LYS A 21 4.18 -4.18 -14.88
N VAL A 22 2.99 -4.60 -14.44
CA VAL A 22 2.51 -4.33 -13.07
C VAL A 22 3.47 -4.91 -12.05
N TRP A 23 3.81 -6.20 -12.19
CA TRP A 23 4.72 -6.87 -11.26
C TRP A 23 6.10 -6.24 -11.27
N LEU A 24 6.58 -5.81 -12.43
CA LEU A 24 7.82 -5.03 -12.55
C LEU A 24 7.72 -3.73 -11.74
N TYR A 25 6.65 -2.95 -11.89
CA TYR A 25 6.50 -1.71 -11.13
C TYR A 25 6.29 -1.94 -9.63
N PHE A 26 5.57 -2.99 -9.25
CA PHE A 26 5.44 -3.40 -7.85
C PHE A 26 6.82 -3.68 -7.23
N MET A 27 7.65 -4.49 -7.90
CA MET A 27 9.03 -4.76 -7.47
C MET A 27 9.91 -3.51 -7.49
N TYR A 28 9.75 -2.66 -8.49
CA TYR A 28 10.46 -1.38 -8.59
C TYR A 28 10.22 -0.49 -7.36
N TYR A 29 8.96 -0.33 -6.93
CA TYR A 29 8.66 0.45 -5.73
C TYR A 29 9.19 -0.21 -4.45
N TRP A 30 9.18 -1.54 -4.36
CA TRP A 30 9.81 -2.26 -3.25
C TRP A 30 11.33 -2.07 -3.18
N ILE A 31 12.02 -2.04 -4.32
CA ILE A 31 13.47 -1.78 -4.36
C ILE A 31 13.77 -0.35 -3.89
N ILE A 32 13.04 0.65 -4.41
CA ILE A 32 13.20 2.05 -3.97
C ILE A 32 12.92 2.18 -2.47
N PHE A 33 11.84 1.57 -2.00
CA PHE A 33 11.49 1.55 -0.60
C PHE A 33 12.58 0.90 0.25
N GLY A 34 13.12 -0.25 -0.18
CA GLY A 34 14.18 -0.97 0.52
C GLY A 34 15.47 -0.15 0.64
N ILE A 35 15.88 0.51 -0.46
CA ILE A 35 17.02 1.44 -0.46
C ILE A 35 16.74 2.61 0.49
N GLY A 36 15.56 3.23 0.38
CA GLY A 36 15.14 4.31 1.28
C GLY A 36 15.15 3.87 2.75
N CYS A 37 14.64 2.68 3.06
CA CYS A 37 14.64 2.13 4.42
C CYS A 37 16.05 1.87 4.93
N TYR A 38 16.95 1.35 4.10
CA TYR A 38 18.35 1.20 4.49
C TYR A 38 19.02 2.56 4.75
N LEU A 39 18.80 3.55 3.89
CA LEU A 39 19.32 4.91 4.06
C LEU A 39 18.68 5.66 5.24
N GLY A 40 17.49 5.24 5.67
CA GLY A 40 16.78 5.80 6.83
C GLY A 40 17.56 5.69 8.14
N GLN A 41 18.57 4.82 8.23
CA GLN A 41 19.49 4.75 9.37
C GLN A 41 20.33 6.02 9.54
N PHE A 42 20.62 6.71 8.44
CA PHE A 42 21.39 7.96 8.42
C PHE A 42 20.49 9.20 8.49
N LEU A 43 19.16 9.04 8.50
CA LEU A 43 18.22 10.15 8.58
C LEU A 43 18.24 10.77 9.99
N PRO A 44 18.65 12.04 10.15
CA PRO A 44 18.69 12.68 11.46
C PRO A 44 17.30 12.73 12.09
N LEU A 45 17.23 12.61 13.41
CA LEU A 45 15.96 12.58 14.14
C LEU A 45 15.12 13.84 13.88
N SER A 46 15.76 15.01 13.77
CA SER A 46 15.13 16.30 13.47
C SER A 46 14.42 16.34 12.10
N TRP A 47 14.83 15.51 11.14
CA TRP A 47 14.22 15.46 9.81
C TRP A 47 13.01 14.53 9.71
N ARG A 48 12.82 13.63 10.68
CA ARG A 48 11.74 12.62 10.62
C ARG A 48 10.35 13.24 10.70
N GLN A 49 10.14 14.20 11.61
CA GLN A 49 8.87 14.89 11.76
C GLN A 49 8.54 15.77 10.54
N PRO A 50 9.44 16.66 10.05
CA PRO A 50 9.20 17.45 8.85
C PRO A 50 8.87 16.59 7.62
N LEU A 51 9.59 15.49 7.40
CA LEU A 51 9.30 14.58 6.29
C LEU A 51 7.94 13.89 6.42
N SER A 52 7.54 13.53 7.64
CA SER A 52 6.22 12.93 7.89
C SER A 52 5.10 13.92 7.59
N PHE A 53 5.21 15.16 8.05
CA PHE A 53 4.25 16.23 7.73
C PHE A 53 4.25 16.59 6.24
N GLY A 54 5.43 16.67 5.61
CA GLY A 54 5.55 16.93 4.18
C GLY A 54 4.86 15.84 3.35
N LEU A 55 5.07 14.57 3.71
CA LEU A 55 4.41 13.44 3.05
C LEU A 55 2.88 13.49 3.24
N LEU A 56 2.41 13.77 4.45
CA LEU A 56 0.98 13.96 4.73
C LEU A 56 0.38 15.08 3.87
N ILE A 57 1.03 16.24 3.79
CA ILE A 57 0.58 17.38 3.00
C ILE A 57 0.47 17.01 1.52
N ILE A 58 1.46 16.30 0.98
CA ILE A 58 1.44 15.84 -0.42
C ILE A 58 0.25 14.89 -0.66
N ILE A 59 -0.03 13.97 0.27
CA ILE A 59 -1.18 13.05 0.17
C ILE A 59 -2.50 13.83 0.24
N LEU A 60 -2.66 14.74 1.20
CA LEU A 60 -3.87 15.55 1.30
C LEU A 60 -4.07 16.42 0.06
N ALA A 61 -2.97 16.94 -0.51
CA ALA A 61 -3.02 17.73 -1.72
C ALA A 61 -3.49 16.91 -2.94
N THR A 62 -3.13 15.62 -3.07
CA THR A 62 -3.63 14.79 -4.19
C THR A 62 -5.11 14.46 -4.05
N LEU A 63 -5.62 14.37 -2.83
CA LEU A 63 -7.04 14.12 -2.57
C LEU A 63 -7.90 15.34 -2.93
N VAL A 64 -7.44 16.55 -2.62
CA VAL A 64 -8.20 17.78 -2.83
C VAL A 64 -7.98 18.38 -4.22
N PHE A 65 -6.73 18.45 -4.69
CA PHE A 65 -6.37 19.20 -5.88
C PHE A 65 -6.19 18.30 -7.11
N GLU A 66 -6.99 18.55 -8.16
CA GLU A 66 -6.87 17.81 -9.42
C GLU A 66 -5.50 17.97 -10.08
N ARG A 67 -4.90 19.16 -9.93
CA ARG A 67 -3.56 19.46 -10.44
C ARG A 67 -2.52 18.54 -9.82
N ALA A 68 -2.62 18.24 -8.53
CA ALA A 68 -1.71 17.32 -7.86
C ALA A 68 -1.87 15.89 -8.40
N ARG A 69 -3.09 15.45 -8.73
CA ARG A 69 -3.34 14.13 -9.34
C ARG A 69 -2.64 13.95 -10.69
N ARG A 70 -2.48 15.03 -11.48
CA ARG A 70 -1.72 14.97 -12.76
C ARG A 70 -0.26 14.59 -12.56
N PHE A 71 0.32 14.92 -11.41
CA PHE A 71 1.69 14.56 -11.04
C PHE A 71 1.78 13.24 -10.27
N GLY A 72 0.73 12.41 -10.27
CA GLY A 72 0.67 11.17 -9.51
C GLY A 72 1.87 10.25 -9.72
N LEU A 73 2.44 10.23 -10.93
CA LEU A 73 3.68 9.50 -11.20
C LEU A 73 4.87 10.02 -10.40
N ILE A 74 5.13 11.33 -10.41
CA ILE A 74 6.24 11.91 -9.64
C ILE A 74 6.00 11.72 -8.14
N ILE A 75 4.75 11.94 -7.70
CA ILE A 75 4.35 11.82 -6.30
C ILE A 75 4.55 10.40 -5.78
N SER A 76 4.24 9.36 -6.57
CA SER A 76 4.47 7.97 -6.15
C SER A 76 5.94 7.65 -5.88
N HIS A 77 6.89 8.24 -6.62
CA HIS A 77 8.32 8.04 -6.38
C HIS A 77 8.78 8.79 -5.12
N ILE A 78 8.34 10.05 -4.96
CA ILE A 78 8.59 10.82 -3.74
C ILE A 78 8.05 10.06 -2.53
N TYR A 79 6.82 9.54 -2.64
CA TYR A 79 6.20 8.73 -1.60
C TYR A 79 7.07 7.52 -1.26
N ALA A 80 7.45 6.69 -2.25
CA ALA A 80 8.22 5.47 -2.01
C ALA A 80 9.58 5.73 -1.35
N VAL A 81 10.26 6.82 -1.74
CA VAL A 81 11.53 7.23 -1.14
C VAL A 81 11.33 7.70 0.30
N VAL A 82 10.42 8.66 0.52
CA VAL A 82 10.20 9.28 1.83
C VAL A 82 9.64 8.28 2.83
N ILE A 83 8.68 7.45 2.41
CA ILE A 83 8.13 6.41 3.28
C ILE A 83 9.18 5.34 3.59
N GLY A 84 10.08 5.04 2.65
CA GLY A 84 11.22 4.16 2.88
C GLY A 84 12.11 4.70 4.00
N LEU A 85 12.60 5.94 3.85
CA LEU A 85 13.43 6.62 4.84
C LEU A 85 12.78 6.63 6.23
N LEU A 86 11.49 6.95 6.32
CA LEU A 86 10.74 6.98 7.58
C LEU A 86 10.50 5.60 8.19
N SER A 87 10.40 4.55 7.37
CA SER A 87 10.06 3.20 7.84
C SER A 87 11.20 2.53 8.61
N TYR A 88 12.46 2.96 8.43
CA TYR A 88 13.59 2.45 9.22
C TYR A 88 13.33 2.55 10.73
N ALA A 89 12.93 3.73 11.21
CA ALA A 89 12.69 3.97 12.63
C ALA A 89 11.54 3.10 13.17
N THR A 90 10.49 2.92 12.35
CA THR A 90 9.33 2.12 12.71
C THR A 90 9.68 0.63 12.80
N PHE A 91 10.36 0.10 11.76
CA PHE A 91 10.73 -1.31 11.72
C PHE A 91 11.78 -1.69 12.74
N THR A 92 12.76 -0.82 13.01
CA THR A 92 13.74 -1.04 14.08
C THR A 92 13.08 -1.08 15.46
N THR A 93 12.11 -0.19 15.73
CA THR A 93 11.32 -0.22 16.98
C THR A 93 10.56 -1.53 17.13
N TYR A 94 9.86 -1.99 16.08
CA TYR A 94 9.14 -3.26 16.13
C TYR A 94 10.07 -4.45 16.24
N LEU A 95 11.21 -4.45 15.53
CA LEU A 95 12.21 -5.51 15.62
C LEU A 95 12.79 -5.61 17.03
N GLN A 96 13.05 -4.49 17.70
CA GLN A 96 13.53 -4.46 19.08
C GLN A 96 12.47 -4.99 20.07
N ASN A 97 11.22 -4.54 19.95
CA ASN A 97 10.16 -4.94 20.87
C ASN A 97 9.71 -6.40 20.68
N LEU A 98 9.65 -6.88 19.44
CA LEU A 98 9.19 -8.22 19.08
C LEU A 98 10.34 -9.24 19.03
N GLY A 99 11.59 -8.81 18.92
CA GLY A 99 12.68 -9.69 18.53
C GLY A 99 12.54 -10.21 17.08
N PRO A 100 13.61 -10.80 16.52
CA PRO A 100 13.66 -11.17 15.11
C PRO A 100 12.63 -12.22 14.69
N ASP A 101 12.44 -13.26 15.49
CA ASP A 101 11.53 -14.38 15.14
C ASP A 101 10.08 -13.90 14.95
N ILE A 102 9.52 -13.20 15.94
CA ILE A 102 8.13 -12.71 15.87
C ILE A 102 7.99 -11.60 14.83
N PHE A 103 8.99 -10.73 14.67
CA PHE A 103 8.98 -9.69 13.64
C PHE A 103 8.87 -10.28 12.23
N TYR A 104 9.74 -11.23 11.85
CA TYR A 104 9.72 -11.82 10.52
C TYR A 104 8.50 -12.71 10.28
N LYS A 105 8.00 -13.42 11.31
CA LYS A 105 6.73 -14.17 11.22
C LYS A 105 5.55 -13.25 10.90
N ASN A 106 5.49 -12.06 11.49
CA ASN A 106 4.44 -11.09 11.21
C ASN A 106 4.55 -10.45 9.81
N ILE A 107 5.78 -10.22 9.32
CA ILE A 107 5.97 -9.83 7.91
C ILE A 107 5.48 -10.95 6.97
N ALA A 108 5.83 -12.21 7.26
CA ALA A 108 5.37 -13.35 6.46
C ALA A 108 3.84 -13.48 6.49
N LEU A 109 3.20 -13.26 7.64
CA LEU A 109 1.75 -13.23 7.80
C LEU A 109 1.11 -12.14 6.92
N ALA A 110 1.69 -10.94 6.90
CA ALA A 110 1.22 -9.85 6.06
C ALA A 110 1.30 -10.17 4.56
N ILE A 111 2.43 -10.75 4.12
CA ILE A 111 2.61 -11.19 2.72
C ILE A 111 1.61 -12.29 2.38
N PHE A 112 1.43 -13.28 3.26
CA PHE A 112 0.45 -14.34 3.06
C PHE A 112 -0.97 -13.79 2.94
N ALA A 113 -1.37 -12.88 3.83
CA ALA A 113 -2.68 -12.25 3.79
C ALA A 113 -2.90 -11.45 2.48
N PHE A 114 -1.90 -10.68 2.04
CA PHE A 114 -1.94 -9.96 0.77
C PHE A 114 -2.11 -10.92 -0.42
N ILE A 115 -1.35 -12.02 -0.48
CA ILE A 115 -1.46 -13.02 -1.54
C ILE A 115 -2.84 -13.69 -1.51
N ALA A 116 -3.33 -14.09 -0.33
CA ALA A 116 -4.62 -14.76 -0.18
C ALA A 116 -5.77 -13.85 -0.64
N PHE A 117 -5.82 -12.59 -0.18
CA PHE A 117 -6.84 -11.63 -0.61
C PHE A 117 -6.72 -11.27 -2.09
N GLY A 118 -5.49 -11.22 -2.62
CA GLY A 118 -5.25 -11.03 -4.05
C GLY A 118 -5.81 -12.18 -4.89
N ILE A 119 -5.55 -13.43 -4.50
CA ILE A 119 -6.11 -14.63 -5.16
C ILE A 119 -7.64 -14.61 -5.10
N ILE A 120 -8.21 -14.29 -3.94
CA ILE A 120 -9.67 -14.14 -3.78
C ILE A 120 -10.22 -13.09 -4.76
N GLY A 121 -9.61 -11.91 -4.80
CA GLY A 121 -10.03 -10.81 -5.68
C GLY A 121 -9.93 -11.15 -7.16
N TYR A 122 -8.87 -11.84 -7.57
CA TYR A 122 -8.67 -12.22 -8.96
C TYR A 122 -9.63 -13.34 -9.39
N PHE A 123 -9.68 -14.46 -8.65
CA PHE A 123 -10.37 -15.65 -9.12
C PHE A 123 -11.83 -15.73 -8.67
N PHE A 124 -12.13 -15.36 -7.43
CA PHE A 124 -13.40 -15.66 -6.79
C PHE A 124 -14.39 -14.49 -6.80
N VAL A 125 -13.88 -13.25 -6.89
CA VAL A 125 -14.74 -12.07 -6.99
C VAL A 125 -15.12 -11.82 -8.44
N GLY A 126 -16.41 -11.55 -8.66
CA GLY A 126 -16.99 -11.19 -9.96
C GLY A 126 -16.53 -9.81 -10.42
N ASP A 127 -17.40 -8.81 -10.34
CA ASP A 127 -17.05 -7.41 -10.58
C ASP A 127 -17.09 -6.59 -9.30
N ALA A 128 -15.91 -6.15 -8.85
CA ALA A 128 -15.74 -5.30 -7.68
C ALA A 128 -15.76 -3.78 -8.01
N SER A 129 -16.03 -3.38 -9.26
CA SER A 129 -16.01 -1.96 -9.70
C SER A 129 -16.81 -1.03 -8.79
N SER A 130 -17.98 -1.48 -8.31
CA SER A 130 -18.86 -0.72 -7.42
C SER A 130 -18.31 -0.51 -6.02
N ILE A 131 -17.34 -1.33 -5.58
CA ILE A 131 -16.80 -1.29 -4.22
C ILE A 131 -15.74 -0.19 -4.08
N GLY A 132 -15.05 0.17 -5.16
CA GLY A 132 -13.95 1.15 -5.16
C GLY A 132 -14.33 2.51 -4.58
N LYS A 133 -15.56 3.00 -4.84
CA LYS A 133 -16.04 4.27 -4.28
C LYS A 133 -16.19 4.23 -2.75
N TYR A 134 -16.61 3.08 -2.20
CA TYR A 134 -16.74 2.92 -0.75
C TYR A 134 -15.38 2.81 -0.10
N LEU A 135 -14.43 2.07 -0.71
CA LEU A 135 -13.05 2.01 -0.22
C LEU A 135 -12.41 3.39 -0.15
N PHE A 136 -12.64 4.22 -1.18
CA PHE A 136 -12.12 5.58 -1.21
C PHE A 136 -12.69 6.45 -0.09
N VAL A 137 -14.02 6.42 0.13
CA VAL A 137 -14.65 7.16 1.25
C VAL A 137 -14.14 6.67 2.60
N THR A 138 -13.97 5.35 2.77
CA THR A 138 -13.40 4.77 4.00
C THR A 138 -11.95 5.21 4.21
N LEU A 139 -11.13 5.29 3.15
CA LEU A 139 -9.77 5.80 3.23
C LEU A 139 -9.72 7.26 3.70
N ILE A 140 -10.59 8.13 3.16
CA ILE A 140 -10.69 9.51 3.62
C ILE A 140 -11.07 9.56 5.11
N THR A 141 -12.06 8.77 5.50
CA THR A 141 -12.51 8.68 6.90
C THR A 141 -11.39 8.20 7.82
N LEU A 142 -10.60 7.21 7.38
CA LEU A 142 -9.45 6.70 8.10
C LEU A 142 -8.35 7.75 8.27
N ILE A 143 -8.08 8.55 7.23
CA ILE A 143 -7.11 9.66 7.31
C ILE A 143 -7.58 10.70 8.33
N ILE A 144 -8.86 11.10 8.28
CA ILE A 144 -9.42 12.06 9.25
C ILE A 144 -9.36 11.50 10.66
N ALA A 145 -9.75 10.23 10.86
CA ALA A 145 -9.66 9.56 12.16
C ALA A 145 -8.21 9.52 12.68
N SER A 146 -7.24 9.25 11.80
CA SER A 146 -5.81 9.25 12.14
C SER A 146 -5.34 10.63 12.59
N LEU A 147 -5.81 11.70 11.95
CA LEU A 147 -5.51 13.08 12.35
C LEU A 147 -6.11 13.42 13.72
N ILE A 148 -7.36 13.01 13.97
CA ILE A 148 -8.01 13.18 15.29
C ILE A 148 -7.24 12.40 16.36
N GLY A 149 -6.74 11.21 16.03
CA GLY A 149 -5.98 10.35 16.93
C GLY A 149 -4.76 11.03 17.54
N ILE A 150 -4.07 11.88 16.77
CA ILE A 150 -2.91 12.66 17.22
C ILE A 150 -3.27 13.52 18.44
N PHE A 151 -4.49 14.07 18.50
CA PHE A 151 -4.97 14.90 19.62
C PHE A 151 -5.52 14.08 20.78
N LEU A 152 -6.18 12.94 20.50
CA LEU A 152 -6.77 12.09 21.53
C LEU A 152 -5.72 11.30 22.32
N GLN A 153 -4.61 10.91 21.68
CA GLN A 153 -3.50 10.15 22.28
C GLN A 153 -3.96 8.88 23.03
N ASN A 154 -5.08 8.28 22.61
CA ASN A 154 -5.68 7.13 23.26
C ASN A 154 -5.22 5.82 22.60
N PRO A 155 -4.57 4.89 23.33
CA PRO A 155 -4.11 3.62 22.78
C PRO A 155 -5.20 2.77 22.12
N ILE A 156 -6.39 2.70 22.71
CA ILE A 156 -7.52 1.91 22.18
C ILE A 156 -8.00 2.50 20.86
N PHE A 157 -8.05 3.84 20.76
CA PHE A 157 -8.44 4.52 19.53
C PHE A 157 -7.46 4.21 18.39
N TYR A 158 -6.16 4.19 18.67
CA TYR A 158 -5.15 3.79 17.69
C TYR A 158 -5.32 2.32 17.28
N THR A 159 -5.61 1.39 18.21
CA THR A 159 -5.92 -0.01 17.86
C THR A 159 -7.07 -0.11 16.87
N ILE A 160 -8.17 0.58 17.15
CA ILE A 160 -9.37 0.55 16.29
C ILE A 160 -9.02 1.08 14.90
N ILE A 161 -8.30 2.20 14.82
CA ILE A 161 -7.82 2.76 13.54
C ILE A 161 -6.97 1.72 12.80
N THR A 162 -6.03 1.06 13.47
CA THR A 162 -5.17 0.06 12.85
C THR A 162 -5.94 -1.17 12.36
N VAL A 163 -6.93 -1.66 13.13
CA VAL A 163 -7.77 -2.79 12.69
C VAL A 163 -8.60 -2.40 11.45
N VAL A 164 -9.19 -1.20 11.44
CA VAL A 164 -9.93 -0.69 10.28
C VAL A 164 -9.00 -0.49 9.08
N SER A 165 -7.79 0.05 9.30
CA SER A 165 -6.75 0.19 8.28
C SER A 165 -6.37 -1.15 7.66
N LEU A 166 -6.11 -2.16 8.48
CA LEU A 166 -5.75 -3.50 8.03
C LEU A 166 -6.85 -4.10 7.15
N LEU A 167 -8.10 -4.05 7.60
CA LEU A 167 -9.25 -4.53 6.83
C LEU A 167 -9.42 -3.75 5.52
N LEU A 168 -9.25 -2.43 5.57
CA LEU A 168 -9.34 -1.56 4.39
C LEU A 168 -8.29 -1.92 3.33
N PHE A 169 -7.03 -2.11 3.71
CA PHE A 169 -5.97 -2.44 2.76
C PHE A 169 -6.04 -3.89 2.25
N LEU A 170 -6.58 -4.83 3.03
CA LEU A 170 -6.93 -6.16 2.54
C LEU A 170 -8.06 -6.10 1.49
N LEU A 171 -9.08 -5.27 1.71
CA LEU A 171 -10.16 -5.06 0.74
C LEU A 171 -9.67 -4.31 -0.52
N TYR A 172 -8.77 -3.32 -0.37
CA TYR A 172 -8.11 -2.70 -1.52
C TYR A 172 -7.27 -3.70 -2.31
N THR A 173 -6.56 -4.61 -1.64
CA THR A 173 -5.81 -5.68 -2.31
C THR A 173 -6.74 -6.56 -3.14
N LEU A 174 -7.84 -7.01 -2.57
CA LEU A 174 -8.87 -7.78 -3.28
C LEU A 174 -9.43 -7.00 -4.47
N TYR A 175 -9.76 -5.72 -4.27
CA TYR A 175 -10.28 -4.84 -5.32
C TYR A 175 -9.27 -4.63 -6.46
N ASP A 176 -8.00 -4.39 -6.14
CA ASP A 176 -6.93 -4.15 -7.13
C ASP A 176 -6.60 -5.42 -7.92
N PHE A 177 -6.61 -6.60 -7.30
CA PHE A 177 -6.50 -7.86 -8.04
C PHE A 177 -7.72 -8.14 -8.94
N ASN A 178 -8.92 -7.72 -8.52
CA ASN A 178 -10.08 -7.79 -9.40
C ASN A 178 -9.95 -6.81 -10.58
N ARG A 179 -9.42 -5.59 -10.37
CA ARG A 179 -9.06 -4.66 -11.46
C ARG A 179 -8.01 -5.23 -12.40
N LEU A 180 -7.00 -5.93 -11.86
CA LEU A 180 -5.99 -6.63 -12.65
C LEU A 180 -6.60 -7.64 -13.61
N LYS A 181 -7.59 -8.41 -13.15
CA LYS A 181 -8.36 -9.33 -13.99
C LYS A 181 -9.18 -8.62 -15.06
N ARG A 182 -9.77 -7.46 -14.75
CA ARG A 182 -10.63 -6.70 -15.67
C ARG A 182 -9.85 -5.87 -16.70
N GLY A 183 -8.56 -5.63 -16.49
CA GLY A 183 -7.73 -4.81 -17.39
C GLY A 183 -7.89 -3.29 -17.20
N ASP A 184 -8.61 -2.85 -16.18
CA ASP A 184 -8.94 -1.43 -15.94
C ASP A 184 -7.90 -0.74 -15.02
N TYR A 185 -6.69 -0.58 -15.56
CA TYR A 185 -5.56 0.02 -14.85
C TYR A 185 -4.43 0.47 -15.80
N SER A 186 -3.61 1.41 -15.32
CA SER A 186 -2.27 1.60 -15.88
C SER A 186 -1.25 0.74 -15.11
N PRO A 187 -0.27 0.08 -15.76
CA PRO A 187 0.61 -0.86 -15.07
C PRO A 187 1.38 -0.26 -13.88
N ARG A 188 1.81 1.00 -14.01
CA ARG A 188 2.60 1.70 -13.00
C ARG A 188 1.77 2.09 -11.78
N GLU A 189 0.57 2.65 -12.01
CA GLU A 189 -0.38 2.95 -10.94
C GLU A 189 -0.72 1.69 -10.16
N MET A 190 -1.05 0.60 -10.86
CA MET A 190 -1.39 -0.66 -10.21
C MET A 190 -0.21 -1.20 -9.40
N GLY A 191 1.01 -1.19 -9.95
CA GLY A 191 2.20 -1.60 -9.21
C GLY A 191 2.44 -0.77 -7.94
N PHE A 192 2.19 0.54 -8.00
CA PHE A 192 2.25 1.41 -6.84
C PHE A 192 1.16 1.09 -5.81
N ASN A 193 -0.11 0.93 -6.23
CA ASN A 193 -1.22 0.62 -5.34
C ASN A 193 -0.98 -0.69 -4.58
N LEU A 194 -0.54 -1.74 -5.28
CA LEU A 194 -0.17 -3.02 -4.65
C LEU A 194 0.95 -2.85 -3.63
N PHE A 195 1.95 -2.02 -3.92
CA PHE A 195 3.03 -1.70 -2.98
C PHE A 195 2.49 -1.00 -1.72
N ILE A 196 1.62 0.00 -1.88
CA ILE A 196 0.98 0.72 -0.77
C ILE A 196 0.15 -0.22 0.09
N ASN A 197 -0.68 -1.06 -0.54
CA ASN A 197 -1.54 -2.00 0.18
C ASN A 197 -0.71 -2.95 1.03
N LEU A 198 0.30 -3.61 0.44
CA LEU A 198 1.15 -4.54 1.18
C LEU A 198 1.96 -3.83 2.28
N LEU A 199 2.51 -2.65 2.02
CA LEU A 199 3.27 -1.90 3.03
C LEU A 199 2.40 -1.53 4.24
N ASN A 200 1.17 -1.09 4.02
CA ASN A 200 0.26 -0.76 5.12
C ASN A 200 -0.18 -2.02 5.88
N ILE A 201 -0.51 -3.13 5.18
CA ILE A 201 -0.80 -4.42 5.84
C ILE A 201 0.36 -4.85 6.74
N ILE A 202 1.62 -4.73 6.28
CA ILE A 202 2.81 -5.02 7.09
C ILE A 202 2.86 -4.14 8.34
N LYS A 203 2.70 -2.82 8.18
CA LYS A 203 2.77 -1.87 9.29
C LYS A 203 1.67 -2.10 10.32
N ASP A 204 0.45 -2.39 9.86
CA ASP A 204 -0.70 -2.61 10.71
C ASP A 204 -0.57 -3.92 11.50
N ILE A 205 -0.16 -5.02 10.85
CA ILE A 205 0.09 -6.29 11.53
C ILE A 205 1.23 -6.16 12.55
N LEU A 206 2.32 -5.48 12.20
CA LEU A 206 3.43 -5.24 13.15
C LEU A 206 2.99 -4.39 14.35
N TYR A 207 2.16 -3.37 14.13
CA TYR A 207 1.59 -2.58 15.22
C TYR A 207 0.74 -3.45 16.16
N LEU A 208 -0.16 -4.26 15.61
CA LEU A 208 -1.02 -5.16 16.38
C LEU A 208 -0.21 -6.19 17.16
N ALA A 209 0.78 -6.83 16.51
CA ALA A 209 1.66 -7.79 17.17
C ALA A 209 2.44 -7.14 18.33
N ASN A 210 2.92 -5.92 18.14
CA ASN A 210 3.62 -5.17 19.19
C ASN A 210 2.69 -4.78 20.34
N MET A 211 1.41 -4.51 20.07
CA MET A 211 0.41 -4.25 21.10
C MET A 211 0.10 -5.49 21.95
N PHE A 212 -0.13 -6.65 21.35
CA PHE A 212 -0.48 -7.88 22.09
C PHE A 212 0.68 -8.47 22.93
N ARG A 213 1.91 -8.03 22.67
CA ARG A 213 3.08 -8.46 23.45
C ARG A 213 3.31 -7.62 24.72
N ARG A 214 2.82 -6.38 24.74
CA ARG A 214 2.91 -5.49 25.90
C ARG A 214 1.89 -5.89 26.95
#